data_AF-A0A7C1VNK4-F1
#
_entry.id   AF-A0A7C1VNK4-F1
#
_cell.length_a   1.000
_cell.length_b   1.000
_cell.length_c   1.000
_cell.angle_alpha   90.00
_cell.angle_beta   90.00
_cell.angle_gamma   90.00
#
_symmetry.space_group_name_H-M   'P 1'
#
loop_
_entity.id
_entity.type
_entity.pdbx_description
1 polymer ?
#
loop_
_entity_poly.entity_id
_entity_poly.type
_entity_poly.pdbx_seq_one_letter_code
_entity_poly.pdbx_strand_id
1 'polypeptide(L)'
;MRRETRNYWPSVTGIGRARLPRKIMLDMKGRGLEEGPKLAIGDGALGFWAALREVFPGPNTREQRCWFHKSGNILDKFPKSMQSKAREMVREMWQAPT
;
A
#
# COMPACT_ATOMS: atom_id res chain seq x y z
N MET A 1 13.18 32.43 -2.84
CA MET A 1 13.41 31.05 -3.33
C MET A 1 12.75 30.06 -2.36
N ARG A 2 11.42 29.89 -2.43
CA ARG A 2 10.71 28.87 -1.64
C ARG A 2 10.63 27.62 -2.50
N ARG A 3 11.33 26.55 -2.10
CA ARG A 3 11.23 25.25 -2.78
C ARG A 3 9.82 24.73 -2.55
N GLU A 4 9.00 24.73 -3.59
CA GLU A 4 7.76 23.95 -3.64
C GLU A 4 8.13 22.49 -3.43
N THR A 5 7.79 21.93 -2.27
CA THR A 5 7.79 20.49 -2.06
C THR A 5 6.61 19.93 -2.86
N ARG A 6 6.86 19.68 -4.15
CA ARG A 6 6.00 18.83 -4.98
C ARG A 6 5.99 17.45 -4.32
N ASN A 7 4.98 17.20 -3.48
CA ASN A 7 4.66 15.86 -3.01
C ASN A 7 4.23 15.06 -4.25
N TYR A 8 5.18 14.33 -4.83
CA TYR A 8 4.95 13.39 -5.91
C TYR A 8 4.25 12.16 -5.31
N TRP A 9 2.96 12.30 -5.00
CA TRP A 9 2.11 11.17 -4.66
C TRP A 9 0.83 11.25 -5.49
N PRO A 10 0.82 10.67 -6.71
CA PRO A 10 -0.40 10.62 -7.48
C PRO A 10 -1.44 9.82 -6.69
N SER A 11 -2.58 10.46 -6.41
CA SER A 11 -3.74 9.81 -5.81
C SER A 11 -4.10 8.57 -6.63
N VAL A 12 -4.07 7.40 -6.00
CA VAL A 12 -4.42 6.12 -6.64
C VAL A 12 -5.93 5.99 -6.80
N THR A 13 -6.51 6.75 -7.74
CA THR A 13 -7.93 6.62 -8.15
C THR A 13 -8.13 5.63 -9.30
N GLY A 14 -7.07 4.94 -9.75
CA GLY A 14 -7.14 3.88 -10.77
C GLY A 14 -7.64 2.55 -10.21
N ILE A 15 -8.92 2.45 -9.89
CA ILE A 15 -9.59 1.20 -9.46
C ILE A 15 -9.83 0.33 -10.70
N GLY A 16 -9.38 -0.94 -10.68
CA GLY A 16 -10.06 -2.00 -11.44
C GLY A 16 -9.26 -2.97 -12.33
N ARG A 17 -7.92 -3.01 -12.33
CA ARG A 17 -7.21 -4.04 -13.15
C ARG A 17 -6.16 -4.82 -12.36
N ALA A 18 -6.49 -6.06 -12.01
CA ALA A 18 -5.55 -7.05 -11.46
C ALA A 18 -4.48 -7.53 -12.47
N ARG A 19 -4.61 -7.16 -13.76
CA ARG A 19 -3.76 -7.65 -14.85
C ARG A 19 -2.26 -7.42 -14.62
N LEU A 20 -1.85 -6.23 -14.19
CA LEU A 20 -0.43 -5.92 -14.01
C LEU A 20 0.15 -6.60 -12.76
N PRO A 21 -0.44 -6.45 -11.55
CA PRO A 21 0.05 -7.16 -10.37
C PRO A 21 0.16 -8.67 -10.56
N ARG A 22 -0.84 -9.28 -11.21
CA ARG A 22 -0.84 -10.70 -11.55
C ARG A 22 0.34 -11.10 -12.42
N LYS A 23 0.61 -10.34 -13.50
CA LYS A 23 1.74 -10.61 -14.40
C LYS A 23 3.06 -10.59 -13.64
N ILE A 24 3.24 -9.62 -12.75
CA ILE A 24 4.45 -9.49 -11.92
C ILE A 24 4.60 -10.69 -10.98
N MET A 25 3.52 -11.10 -10.30
CA MET A 25 3.57 -12.24 -9.38
C MET A 25 3.82 -13.57 -10.11
N LEU A 26 3.28 -13.76 -11.31
CA LEU A 26 3.60 -14.93 -12.13
C LEU A 26 5.06 -14.95 -12.59
N ASP A 27 5.62 -13.79 -12.94
CA ASP A 27 7.05 -13.67 -13.24
C ASP A 27 7.91 -14.02 -12.03
N MET A 28 7.50 -13.63 -10.81
CA MET A 28 8.17 -14.06 -9.57
C MET A 28 8.14 -15.59 -9.40
N LYS A 29 7.01 -16.26 -9.66
CA LYS A 29 6.95 -17.73 -9.64
C LYS A 29 7.89 -18.34 -10.68
N GLY A 30 7.91 -17.79 -11.89
CA GLY A 30 8.83 -18.22 -12.95
C GLY A 30 10.32 -18.07 -12.58
N ARG A 31 10.63 -17.19 -11.62
CA ARG A 31 11.98 -16.99 -11.07
C ARG A 31 12.26 -17.77 -9.78
N GLY A 32 11.37 -18.69 -9.38
CA GLY A 32 11.57 -19.58 -8.24
C GLY A 32 10.87 -19.15 -6.93
N LEU A 33 10.01 -18.13 -6.94
CA LEU A 33 9.14 -17.85 -5.79
C LEU A 33 7.94 -18.80 -5.81
N GLU A 34 8.11 -20.03 -5.33
CA GLU A 34 7.09 -21.08 -5.41
C GLU A 34 5.93 -20.85 -4.43
N GLU A 35 6.27 -20.47 -3.19
CA GLU A 35 5.32 -20.16 -2.13
C GLU A 35 5.05 -18.66 -2.00
N GLY A 36 3.83 -18.31 -1.56
CA GLY A 36 3.47 -16.92 -1.26
C GLY A 36 4.25 -16.36 -0.07
N PRO A 37 4.39 -15.02 0.02
CA PRO A 37 5.04 -14.40 1.17
C PRO A 37 4.25 -14.67 2.45
N LYS A 38 4.91 -14.81 3.59
CA LYS A 38 4.24 -14.91 4.90
C LYS A 38 3.41 -13.66 5.25
N LEU A 39 3.82 -12.49 4.72
CA LEU A 39 3.14 -11.21 4.90
C LEU A 39 3.22 -10.40 3.60
N ALA A 40 2.07 -10.02 3.07
CA ALA A 40 1.95 -9.10 1.96
C ALA A 40 1.51 -7.72 2.46
N ILE A 41 2.29 -6.70 2.13
CA ILE A 41 2.03 -5.31 2.51
C ILE A 41 1.74 -4.49 1.26
N GLY A 42 0.60 -3.82 1.22
CA GLY A 42 0.18 -3.03 0.06
C GLY A 42 -0.68 -1.83 0.42
N ASP A 43 -0.93 -0.97 -0.56
CA ASP A 43 -2.00 0.02 -0.45
C ASP A 43 -3.37 -0.58 -0.85
N GLY A 44 -4.41 0.23 -1.02
CA GLY A 44 -5.79 -0.20 -1.18
C GLY A 44 -6.23 -0.47 -2.59
N ALA A 45 -5.29 -0.46 -3.52
CA ALA A 45 -5.56 -0.81 -4.90
C ALA A 45 -6.09 -2.25 -4.97
N LEU A 46 -7.36 -2.41 -5.34
CA LEU A 46 -8.06 -3.70 -5.38
C LEU A 46 -7.35 -4.74 -6.28
N GLY A 47 -6.65 -4.29 -7.32
CA GLY A 47 -5.96 -5.17 -8.27
C GLY A 47 -4.78 -5.94 -7.68
N PHE A 48 -4.10 -5.40 -6.65
CA PHE A 48 -2.98 -6.09 -6.00
C PHE A 48 -3.47 -7.27 -5.16
N TRP A 49 -4.47 -7.04 -4.31
CA TRP A 49 -5.03 -8.06 -3.43
C TRP A 49 -5.70 -9.19 -4.20
N ALA A 50 -6.45 -8.85 -5.26
CA ALA A 50 -7.05 -9.86 -6.14
C ALA A 50 -5.98 -10.75 -6.80
N ALA A 51 -4.90 -10.15 -7.32
CA ALA A 51 -3.80 -10.90 -7.93
C ALA A 51 -3.04 -11.78 -6.93
N LEU A 52 -2.80 -11.27 -5.71
CA LEU A 52 -2.13 -12.01 -4.64
C LEU A 52 -2.88 -13.31 -4.32
N ARG A 53 -4.20 -13.20 -4.09
CA ARG A 53 -5.06 -14.34 -3.77
C ARG A 53 -5.19 -15.33 -4.94
N GLU A 54 -5.07 -14.86 -6.18
CA GLU A 54 -5.10 -15.72 -7.37
C GLU A 54 -3.78 -16.48 -7.57
N VAL A 55 -2.63 -15.81 -7.48
CA VAL A 55 -1.32 -16.38 -7.84
C VAL A 55 -0.68 -17.18 -6.69
N PHE A 56 -0.93 -16.76 -5.46
CA PHE A 56 -0.44 -17.40 -4.24
C PHE A 56 -1.62 -17.77 -3.32
N PRO A 57 -2.47 -18.73 -3.73
CA PRO A 57 -3.60 -19.16 -2.92
C PRO A 57 -3.12 -19.92 -1.68
N GLY A 58 -3.60 -19.53 -0.50
CA GLY A 58 -3.33 -20.28 0.73
C GLY A 58 -3.54 -19.45 2.01
N PRO A 59 -3.72 -20.10 3.17
CA PRO A 59 -3.94 -19.42 4.46
C PRO A 59 -2.68 -18.74 5.01
N ASN A 60 -1.51 -18.99 4.41
CA ASN A 60 -0.21 -18.62 4.97
C ASN A 60 0.22 -17.18 4.68
N THR A 61 -0.39 -16.53 3.70
CA THR A 61 -0.08 -15.13 3.38
C THR A 61 -0.99 -14.19 4.15
N ARG A 62 -0.44 -13.57 5.19
CA ARG A 62 -1.13 -12.50 5.93
C ARG A 62 -1.19 -11.24 5.06
N GLU A 63 -2.34 -10.57 5.03
CA GLU A 63 -2.49 -9.29 4.34
C GLU A 63 -2.42 -8.13 5.33
N GLN A 64 -1.63 -7.10 5.02
CA GLN A 64 -1.54 -5.87 5.83
C GLN A 64 -1.51 -4.62 4.96
N ARG A 65 -2.16 -3.56 5.42
CA ARG A 65 -2.08 -2.25 4.77
C ARG A 65 -0.81 -1.52 5.20
N CYS A 66 -0.10 -0.97 4.22
CA CYS A 66 1.11 -0.20 4.47
C CYS A 66 0.78 1.08 5.28
N TRP A 67 1.41 1.25 6.44
CA TRP A 67 1.23 2.44 7.28
C TRP A 67 1.64 3.73 6.55
N PHE A 68 2.65 3.67 5.68
CA PHE A 68 3.13 4.84 4.92
C PHE A 68 2.06 5.33 3.95
N HIS A 69 1.56 4.41 3.11
CA HIS A 69 0.49 4.71 2.16
C HIS A 69 -0.80 5.12 2.88
N LYS A 70 -1.17 4.43 3.96
CA LYS A 70 -2.36 4.77 4.74
C LYS A 70 -2.25 6.17 5.35
N SER A 71 -1.09 6.53 5.88
CA SER A 71 -0.82 7.88 6.40
C SER A 71 -0.96 8.93 5.30
N GLY A 72 -0.34 8.70 4.12
CA GLY A 72 -0.50 9.59 2.96
C GLY A 72 -1.96 9.76 2.53
N ASN A 73 -2.69 8.65 2.42
CA ASN A 73 -4.11 8.65 2.05
C ASN A 73 -5.00 9.37 3.07
N ILE A 74 -4.65 9.32 4.37
CA ILE A 74 -5.34 10.11 5.41
C ILE A 74 -5.01 11.59 5.24
N LEU A 75 -3.73 11.96 5.12
CA LEU A 75 -3.29 13.35 5.03
C LEU A 75 -3.83 14.09 3.79
N ASP A 76 -4.05 13.37 2.69
CA ASP A 76 -4.70 13.88 1.47
C ASP A 76 -6.11 14.45 1.75
N LYS A 77 -6.78 13.99 2.80
CA LYS A 77 -8.12 14.47 3.19
C LYS A 77 -8.10 15.68 4.13
N PHE A 78 -6.92 16.16 4.51
CA PHE A 78 -6.76 17.34 5.36
C PHE A 78 -6.28 18.57 4.58
N PRO A 79 -6.74 19.78 4.96
CA PRO A 79 -6.11 21.02 4.52
C PRO A 79 -4.61 21.01 4.81
N LYS A 80 -3.78 21.55 3.91
CA LYS A 80 -2.31 21.58 4.06
C LYS A 80 -1.84 22.15 5.40
N SER A 81 -2.54 23.16 5.92
CA SER A 81 -2.25 23.79 7.22
C SER A 81 -2.37 22.83 8.41
N MET A 82 -3.18 21.78 8.30
CA MET A 82 -3.41 20.79 9.36
C MET A 82 -2.57 19.52 9.21
N GLN A 83 -1.94 19.30 8.05
CA GLN A 83 -1.26 18.03 7.74
C GLN A 83 -0.09 17.73 8.69
N SER A 84 0.62 18.74 9.21
CA SER A 84 1.71 18.51 10.17
C SER A 84 1.19 17.87 11.45
N LYS A 85 0.17 18.48 12.07
CA LYS A 85 -0.47 17.97 13.29
C LYS A 85 -1.14 16.61 13.04
N ALA A 86 -1.84 16.45 11.92
CA ALA A 86 -2.48 15.19 11.56
C ALA A 86 -1.46 14.05 11.37
N ARG A 87 -0.28 14.34 10.82
CA ARG A 87 0.78 13.34 10.64
C ARG A 87 1.29 12.81 11.96
N GLU A 88 1.48 13.69 12.95
CA GLU A 88 1.92 13.30 14.30
C GLU A 88 0.90 12.37 14.96
N MET A 89 -0.38 12.74 14.93
CA MET A 89 -1.46 11.91 15.49
C MET A 89 -1.56 10.55 14.80
N VAL A 90 -1.49 10.50 13.47
CA VAL A 90 -1.51 9.21 12.73
C VAL A 90 -0.29 8.35 13.06
N ARG A 91 0.88 8.98 13.27
CA ARG A 91 2.10 8.29 13.67
C ARG A 91 1.97 7.64 15.05
N GLU A 92 1.40 8.35 16.01
CA GLU A 92 1.17 7.82 17.36
C GLU A 92 0.26 6.58 17.32
N MET A 93 -0.76 6.58 16.46
CA MET A 93 -1.67 5.43 16.33
C MET A 93 -0.95 4.13 15.97
N TRP A 94 -0.05 4.14 14.99
CA TRP A 94 0.64 2.91 14.57
C TRP A 94 1.91 2.60 15.40
N GLN A 95 2.36 3.51 16.26
CA GLN A 95 3.42 3.27 17.25
C GLN A 95 2.88 2.85 18.62
N ALA A 96 1.56 2.85 18.82
CA ALA A 96 0.97 2.44 20.08
C ALA A 96 1.35 0.98 20.42
N PRO A 97 1.58 0.66 21.72
CA PRO A 97 1.79 -0.71 22.16
C PRO A 97 0.64 -1.63 21.72
N THR A 98 0.99 -2.86 21.33
CA THR A 98 0.05 -3.90 20.88
C THR A 98 -0.13 -4.99 21.91
#